data_AF-A0A655Y9S6-F1
#
_entry.id   AF-A0A655Y9S6-F1
#
_cell.length_a   1.000
_cell.length_b   1.000
_cell.length_c   1.000
_cell.angle_alpha   90.00
_cell.angle_beta   90.00
_cell.angle_gamma   90.00
#
_symmetry.space_group_name_H-M   'P 1'
#
loop_
_entity.id
_entity.type
_entity.pdbx_description
1 polymer ?
#
loop_
_entity_poly.entity_id
_entity_poly.type
_entity_poly.pdbx_seq_one_letter_code
_entity_poly.pdbx_strand_id
1 'polypeptide(L)' 'MPGGEIRADMQVVDVYYRDGNKLSENWVLIDLPYWLKQQGLDVFERTQKIMNPAL' A
#
# COMPACT_ATOMS: atom_id res chain seq x y z
N MET A 1 8.81 5.76 5.67
CA MET A 1 7.58 6.48 6.04
C MET A 1 7.69 6.84 7.51
N PRO A 2 7.33 8.05 7.95
CA PRO A 2 7.38 8.39 9.37
C PRO A 2 6.49 7.43 10.16
N GLY A 3 6.93 7.03 11.35
CA GLY A 3 6.12 6.18 12.22
C GLY A 3 4.89 6.96 12.68
N GLY A 4 3.74 6.68 12.07
CA GLY A 4 2.47 7.21 12.53
C GLY A 4 2.18 6.70 13.94
N GLU A 5 1.51 7.51 14.76
CA GLU A 5 1.13 7.13 16.12
C GLU A 5 0.02 6.06 16.14
N ILE A 6 -0.64 5.85 15.01
CA ILE A 6 -1.73 4.89 14.84
C ILE A 6 -1.15 3.54 14.44
N ARG A 7 -1.47 2.50 15.20
CA ARG A 7 -1.25 1.12 14.77
C ARG A 7 -2.19 0.80 13.61
N ALA A 8 -1.64 0.36 12.49
CA ALA A 8 -2.41 -0.01 11.31
C ALA A 8 -1.95 -1.38 10.79
N ASP A 9 -2.90 -2.14 10.26
CA ASP A 9 -2.65 -3.42 9.64
C ASP A 9 -2.09 -3.23 8.23
N MET A 10 -1.08 -4.03 7.87
CA MET A 10 -0.55 -4.08 6.51
C MET A 10 -1.05 -5.33 5.79
N GLN A 11 -1.65 -5.13 4.63
CA GLN A 11 -1.96 -6.20 3.69
C GLN A 11 -0.78 -6.33 2.72
N VAL A 12 -0.07 -7.45 2.82
CA VAL A 12 1.14 -7.73 2.05
C VAL A 12 1.03 -9.10 1.41
N VAL A 13 1.43 -9.19 0.14
CA VAL A 13 1.57 -10.44 -0.58
C VAL A 13 2.97 -10.53 -1.14
N ASP A 14 3.69 -11.58 -0.74
CA ASP A 14 4.99 -11.93 -1.30
C ASP A 14 4.82 -12.93 -2.43
N VAL A 15 5.37 -12.60 -3.59
CA VAL A 15 5.51 -13.50 -4.73
C VAL A 15 6.99 -13.80 -4.91
N TYR A 16 7.35 -15.07 -4.85
CA TYR A 16 8.72 -15.53 -4.99
C TYR A 16 8.90 -16.23 -6.34
N TYR A 17 9.88 -15.77 -7.12
CA TYR A 17 10.32 -16.48 -8.33
C TYR A 17 11.63 -17.22 -8.05
N ARG A 18 11.65 -18.51 -8.39
CA ARG A 18 12.79 -19.40 -8.20
C ARG A 18 13.35 -19.80 -9.57
N ASP A 19 14.65 -19.64 -9.74
CA ASP A 19 15.39 -20.17 -10.87
C ASP A 19 16.41 -21.23 -10.38
N GLY A 20 16.25 -22.47 -10.86
CA GLY A 20 17.05 -23.59 -10.41
C GLY A 20 16.99 -23.78 -8.89
N ASN A 21 18.12 -23.60 -8.20
CA ASN A 21 18.23 -23.69 -6.74
C ASN A 21 18.37 -22.34 -6.02
N LYS A 22 18.04 -21.24 -6.69
CA LYS A 22 18.14 -19.89 -6.13
C LYS A 22 16.77 -19.21 -6.12
N LEU A 23 16.54 -18.42 -5.07
CA LEU A 23 15.49 -17.42 -5.10
C LEU A 23 16.00 -16.27 -5.96
N SER A 24 15.37 -16.05 -7.11
CA SER A 24 15.82 -15.07 -8.08
C SER A 24 15.13 -13.72 -7.89
N GLU A 25 13.85 -13.74 -7.52
CA GLU A 25 13.08 -12.52 -7.30
C GLU A 25 12.11 -12.69 -6.13
N ASN A 26 11.86 -11.59 -5.43
CA ASN A 26 10.80 -11.45 -4.44
C ASN A 26 10.04 -10.16 -4.76
N TRP A 27 8.82 -10.29 -5.28
CA TRP A 27 7.93 -9.18 -5.52
C TRP A 27 7.02 -9.04 -4.32
N VAL A 28 7.06 -7.87 -3.70
CA VAL A 28 6.25 -7.55 -2.51
C VAL A 28 5.15 -6.59 -2.93
N LEU A 29 3.91 -7.05 -2.93
CA LEU A 29 2.75 -6.22 -3.19
C LEU A 29 2.19 -5.73 -1.85
N ILE A 30 1.99 -4.41 -1.74
CA ILE A 30 1.52 -3.75 -0.51
C ILE A 30 0.31 -2.89 -0.86
N ASP A 31 -0.78 -3.05 -0.11
CA ASP A 31 -1.93 -2.15 -0.20
C ASP A 31 -1.69 -0.87 0.61
N LEU A 32 -0.97 0.07 -0.01
CA LEU A 32 -0.69 1.39 0.58
C LEU A 32 -1.94 2.25 0.79
N PRO A 33 -2.92 2.30 -0.13
CA PRO A 33 -4.16 3.03 0.11
C PRO A 33 -4.90 2.55 1.37
N TYR A 34 -5.01 1.23 1.58
CA TYR A 34 -5.63 0.66 2.78
C TYR A 34 -4.87 1.06 4.05
N TRP A 35 -3.54 0.96 4.04
CA TRP A 35 -2.71 1.35 5.18
C TRP A 35 -2.82 2.85 5.50
N LEU A 36 -2.76 3.72 4.49
CA LEU A 36 -2.89 5.17 4.66
C LEU A 36 -4.27 5.59 5.18
N LYS A 37 -5.33 4.90 4.74
CA LYS A 37 -6.69 5.15 5.21
C LYS A 37 -6.81 4.91 6.71
N GLN A 38 -6.17 3.86 7.24
CA GLN A 38 -6.12 3.60 8.69
C GLN A 38 -5.33 4.68 9.46
N GLN A 39 -4.36 5.33 8.82
CA GLN A 39 -3.62 6.47 9.39
C GLN A 39 -4.42 7.80 9.31
N GLY A 40 -5.67 7.76 8.83
CA GLY A 40 -6.54 8.93 8.69
C GLY A 40 -6.40 9.67 7.35
N LEU A 41 -5.67 9.11 6.37
CA LEU A 41 -5.54 9.68 5.03
C LEU A 41 -6.26 8.82 4.00
N ASP A 42 -7.48 9.21 3.61
CA ASP A 42 -8.16 8.64 2.46
C ASP A 42 -7.64 9.29 1.16
N VAL A 43 -6.71 8.61 0.49
CA VAL A 43 -6.10 9.11 -0.74
C VAL A 43 -7.05 9.15 -1.93
N PHE A 44 -8.07 8.30 -1.96
CA PHE A 44 -9.05 8.30 -3.06
C PHE A 44 -10.00 9.48 -2.91
N GLU A 45 -10.54 9.70 -1.71
CA GLU A 45 -11.38 10.86 -1.41
C GLU A 45 -10.60 12.17 -1.65
N ARG A 46 -9.36 12.26 -1.15
CA ARG A 46 -8.52 13.44 -1.37
C ARG A 46 -8.26 13.70 -2.85
N THR A 47 -7.93 12.66 -3.62
CA THR A 47 -7.69 12.79 -5.06
C THR A 47 -8.94 13.22 -5.79
N GLN A 48 -10.12 12.66 -5.45
CA GLN A 48 -11.40 13.09 -6.03
C GLN A 48 -11.69 14.56 -5.73
N LYS A 49 -11.53 15.02 -4.49
CA LYS A 49 -11.74 16.43 -4.13
C LYS A 49 -10.82 17.39 -4.89
N ILE A 50 -9.59 16.97 -5.20
CA ILE A 50 -8.61 17.83 -5.89
C ILE A 50 -8.83 17.79 -7.40
N MET A 51 -9.00 16.60 -7.98
CA MET A 51 -8.98 16.40 -9.43
C MET A 51 -10.38 16.41 -10.05
N ASN A 52 -11.40 16.02 -9.29
CA ASN A 52 -12.79 15.85 -9.73
C ASN A 52 -13.81 16.52 -8.78
N PRO A 53 -13.66 17.81 -8.43
CA PRO A 53 -14.47 18.47 -7.39
C PRO A 53 -15.96 18.65 -7.69
N ALA A 54 -16.38 18.40 -8.94
CA ALA A 54 -17.76 18.55 -9.39
C ALA A 54 -18.51 17.22 -9.57
N LEU A 55 -17.85 16.08 -9.24
CA LEU A 55 -18.49 14.77 -9.12
C LEU A 55 -19.02 14.55 -7.70
#